data_AF-A0A151JMG6-F1
#
_entry.id   AF-A0A151JMG6-F1
#
_cell.length_a   1.000
_cell.length_b   1.000
_cell.length_c   1.000
_cell.angle_alpha   90.00
_cell.angle_beta   90.00
_cell.angle_gamma   90.00
#
_symmetry.space_group_name_H-M   'P 1'
#
loop_
_entity.id
_entity.type
_entity.pdbx_description
1 polymer ?
#
loop_
_entity_poly.entity_id
_entity_poly.type
_entity_poly.pdbx_seq_one_letter_code
_entity_poly.pdbx_strand_id
1 'polypeptide(L)'
;ECGDNDDDAKERYLREYEKTEGIVLDRNNITRNSGLGSVAKLCLNSFWGKFGQRTNLPNTEIVKSYQRLMTLLTSPEHEITDILPVNNEVIFVSWRLREEAVASSPMTNVVIAANTTALARLKLYDYLEKLDKRVLYYDTDSCIYLSTGEPNEYEPRTGNFLGDMTDELESYGRGSYIESFVSGGQKFYSYIV
;
A
#
# COMPACT_ATOMS: atom_id res chain seq x y z
N GLU A 1 -2.08 -21.85 -9.49
CA GLU A 1 -3.11 -22.25 -8.51
C GLU A 1 -2.99 -23.73 -8.15
N CYS A 2 -2.79 -24.09 -6.88
CA CYS A 2 -2.96 -25.47 -6.43
C CYS A 2 -4.41 -25.65 -5.99
N GLY A 3 -5.21 -26.37 -6.79
CA GLY A 3 -6.47 -26.92 -6.30
C GLY A 3 -6.19 -27.90 -5.16
N ASP A 4 -7.15 -28.08 -4.24
CA ASP A 4 -7.01 -28.78 -2.96
C ASP A 4 -6.58 -30.27 -3.01
N ASN A 5 -6.18 -30.81 -4.17
CA ASN A 5 -5.82 -32.22 -4.37
C ASN A 5 -4.49 -32.48 -5.09
N ASP A 6 -3.56 -31.53 -5.14
CA ASP A 6 -2.23 -31.77 -5.72
C ASP A 6 -1.14 -31.73 -4.64
N ASP A 7 -1.03 -32.83 -3.90
CA ASP A 7 0.01 -33.04 -2.88
C ASP A 7 1.43 -32.89 -3.48
N ASP A 8 1.60 -33.25 -4.76
CA ASP A 8 2.86 -33.09 -5.47
C ASP A 8 3.16 -31.62 -5.77
N ALA A 9 2.15 -30.81 -6.08
CA ALA A 9 2.32 -29.37 -6.25
C ALA A 9 2.62 -28.66 -4.92
N LYS A 10 1.98 -29.08 -3.82
CA LYS A 10 2.31 -28.57 -2.47
C LYS A 10 3.75 -28.92 -2.09
N GLU A 11 4.16 -30.17 -2.28
CA GLU A 11 5.53 -30.61 -1.99
C GLU A 11 6.57 -29.86 -2.84
N ARG A 12 6.27 -29.63 -4.12
CA ARG A 12 7.12 -28.83 -5.00
C ARG A 12 7.23 -27.38 -4.52
N TYR A 13 6.10 -26.76 -4.17
CA TYR A 13 6.08 -25.41 -3.63
C TYR A 13 6.94 -25.28 -2.36
N LEU A 14 6.81 -26.22 -1.41
CA LEU A 14 7.62 -26.24 -0.18
C LEU A 14 9.12 -26.30 -0.48
N ARG A 15 9.54 -27.21 -1.37
CA ARG A 15 10.95 -27.38 -1.77
C ARG A 15 11.50 -26.16 -2.50
N GLU A 16 10.71 -25.59 -3.41
CA GLU A 16 11.11 -24.40 -4.16
C GLU A 16 11.23 -23.18 -3.25
N TYR A 17 10.34 -23.04 -2.27
CA TYR A 17 10.38 -21.96 -1.28
C TYR A 17 11.58 -22.08 -0.34
N GLU A 18 11.87 -23.27 0.18
CA GLU A 18 13.08 -23.50 0.97
C GLU A 18 14.35 -23.21 0.16
N LYS A 19 14.40 -23.67 -1.10
CA LYS A 19 15.56 -23.46 -1.97
C LYS A 19 15.78 -21.99 -2.34
N THR A 20 14.71 -21.24 -2.58
CA THR A 20 14.78 -19.88 -3.13
C THR A 20 14.86 -18.84 -2.02
N GLU A 21 14.02 -18.97 -0.98
CA GLU A 21 13.90 -18.02 0.12
C GLU A 21 14.68 -18.45 1.37
N GLY A 22 15.15 -19.71 1.44
CA GLY A 22 15.79 -20.25 2.64
C GLY A 22 14.82 -20.48 3.80
N ILE A 23 13.50 -20.49 3.53
CA ILE A 23 12.44 -20.58 4.54
C ILE A 23 11.76 -21.94 4.45
N VAL A 24 11.79 -22.69 5.55
CA VAL A 24 11.05 -23.96 5.69
C VAL A 24 9.62 -23.66 6.09
N LEU A 25 8.67 -24.01 5.23
CA LEU A 25 7.24 -23.82 5.48
C LEU A 25 6.61 -25.10 6.07
N ASP A 26 5.66 -24.93 6.99
CA ASP A 26 4.89 -26.05 7.53
C ASP A 26 3.78 -26.44 6.56
N ARG A 27 3.88 -27.66 6.02
CA ARG A 27 2.89 -28.26 5.08
C ARG A 27 1.46 -28.17 5.59
N ASN A 28 1.22 -28.33 6.90
CA ASN A 28 -0.12 -28.30 7.47
C ASN A 28 -0.74 -26.90 7.48
N ASN A 29 0.09 -25.86 7.42
CA ASN A 29 -0.33 -24.47 7.43
C ASN A 29 -0.47 -23.88 6.01
N ILE A 30 -0.12 -24.62 4.96
CA ILE A 30 -0.31 -24.21 3.56
C ILE A 30 -1.80 -24.34 3.19
N THR A 31 -2.56 -23.33 3.58
CA THR A 31 -3.99 -23.21 3.30
C THR A 31 -4.33 -21.78 2.91
N ARG A 32 -5.27 -21.60 1.98
CA ARG A 32 -5.70 -20.27 1.54
C ARG A 32 -6.65 -19.67 2.57
N ASN A 33 -6.20 -18.63 3.26
CA ASN A 33 -7.03 -17.86 4.19
C ASN A 33 -7.00 -16.38 3.81
N SER A 34 -8.03 -15.92 3.09
CA SER A 34 -8.11 -14.54 2.60
C SER A 34 -8.18 -13.51 3.73
N GLY A 35 -8.86 -13.84 4.84
CA GLY A 35 -8.98 -12.98 6.01
C GLY A 35 -7.64 -12.77 6.72
N LEU A 36 -6.96 -13.86 7.10
CA LEU A 36 -5.64 -13.78 7.72
C LEU A 36 -4.61 -13.15 6.78
N GLY A 37 -4.66 -13.47 5.48
CA GLY A 37 -3.81 -12.84 4.48
C GLY A 37 -4.00 -11.32 4.42
N SER A 38 -5.26 -10.86 4.47
CA SER A 38 -5.58 -9.43 4.49
C SER A 38 -5.06 -8.73 5.76
N VAL A 39 -5.18 -9.38 6.92
CA VAL A 39 -4.66 -8.85 8.20
C VAL A 39 -3.13 -8.78 8.16
N ALA A 40 -2.46 -9.83 7.70
CA ALA A 40 -1.00 -9.85 7.57
C ALA A 40 -0.50 -8.75 6.63
N LYS A 41 -1.15 -8.58 5.46
CA LYS A 41 -0.86 -7.48 4.51
C LYS A 41 -1.05 -6.11 5.16
N LEU A 42 -2.16 -5.91 5.89
CA LEU A 42 -2.44 -4.67 6.59
C LEU A 42 -1.38 -4.35 7.64
N CYS A 43 -0.95 -5.35 8.43
CA CYS A 43 0.10 -5.18 9.44
C CYS A 43 1.43 -4.75 8.81
N LEU A 44 1.88 -5.42 7.75
CA LEU A 44 3.13 -5.09 7.05
C LEU A 44 3.10 -3.69 6.44
N ASN A 45 2.02 -3.36 5.73
CA ASN A 45 1.86 -2.05 5.09
C ASN A 45 1.75 -0.92 6.13
N SER A 46 1.04 -1.17 7.24
CA SER A 46 0.92 -0.20 8.33
C SER A 46 2.24 0.02 9.04
N PHE A 47 3.03 -1.05 9.25
CA PHE A 47 4.34 -0.96 9.88
C PHE A 47 5.28 -0.06 9.08
N TRP A 48 5.36 -0.24 7.76
CA TRP A 48 6.11 0.67 6.89
C TRP A 48 5.55 2.12 6.98
N GLY A 49 4.23 2.29 6.91
CA GLY A 49 3.59 3.60 6.99
C GLY A 49 3.89 4.37 8.28
N LYS A 50 4.12 3.66 9.39
CA LYS A 50 4.50 4.28 10.68
C LYS A 50 5.85 4.98 10.61
N PHE A 51 6.81 4.48 9.84
CA PHE A 51 8.11 5.13 9.69
C PHE A 51 7.99 6.54 9.08
N GLY A 52 7.03 6.76 8.18
CA GLY A 52 6.77 8.04 7.52
C GLY A 52 5.64 8.86 8.16
N GLN A 53 5.09 8.43 9.29
CA GLN A 53 3.91 9.08 9.87
C GLN A 53 4.24 10.48 10.37
N ARG A 54 3.50 11.49 9.89
CA ARG A 54 3.51 12.84 10.44
C ARG A 54 2.92 12.83 11.86
N THR A 55 3.69 13.33 12.83
CA THR A 55 3.31 13.33 14.25
C THR A 55 2.41 14.48 14.64
N ASN A 56 2.60 15.66 14.04
CA ASN A 56 1.82 16.86 14.33
C ASN A 56 0.72 17.08 13.29
N LEU A 57 -0.38 16.33 13.45
CA LEU A 57 -1.60 16.48 12.66
C LEU A 57 -2.56 17.46 13.37
N PRO A 58 -3.38 18.23 12.62
CA PRO A 58 -4.47 18.99 13.21
C PRO A 58 -5.42 18.05 13.97
N ASN A 59 -5.71 18.40 15.22
CA ASN A 59 -6.72 17.80 16.07
C ASN A 59 -7.94 18.70 16.09
N THR A 60 -9.13 18.12 16.14
CA THR A 60 -10.38 18.88 16.31
C THR A 60 -10.95 18.54 17.67
N GLU A 61 -11.13 19.55 18.51
CA GLU A 61 -11.74 19.42 19.82
C GLU A 61 -13.14 20.01 19.84
N ILE A 62 -14.09 19.27 20.44
CA ILE A 62 -15.46 19.73 20.66
C ILE A 62 -15.50 20.51 21.97
N VAL A 63 -15.54 21.83 21.89
CA VAL A 63 -15.50 22.74 23.03
C VAL A 63 -16.91 23.20 23.37
N LYS A 64 -17.32 22.94 24.62
CA LYS A 64 -18.64 23.33 25.15
C LYS A 64 -18.60 24.38 26.27
N SER A 65 -17.39 24.76 26.69
CA SER A 65 -17.21 25.71 27.78
C SER A 65 -16.25 26.82 27.38
N TYR A 66 -16.58 28.03 27.82
CA TYR A 66 -15.73 29.20 27.62
C TYR A 66 -14.34 29.00 28.25
N GLN A 67 -14.26 28.36 29.42
CA GLN A 67 -12.99 28.08 30.09
C GLN A 67 -12.07 27.23 29.22
N ARG A 68 -12.58 26.15 28.62
CA ARG A 68 -11.76 25.29 27.75
C ARG A 68 -11.33 26.00 26.48
N LEU A 69 -12.23 26.80 25.88
CA LEU A 69 -11.89 27.64 24.74
C LEU A 69 -10.73 28.58 25.09
N MET A 70 -10.81 29.27 26.23
CA MET A 70 -9.76 30.18 26.67
C MET A 70 -8.45 29.46 26.96
N THR A 71 -8.48 28.27 27.57
CA THR A 71 -7.27 27.45 27.76
C THR A 71 -6.58 27.12 26.44
N LEU A 72 -7.34 26.78 25.40
CA LEU A 72 -6.77 26.49 24.08
C LEU A 72 -6.22 27.75 23.40
N LEU A 73 -6.94 28.88 23.47
CA LEU A 73 -6.53 30.16 22.87
C LEU A 73 -5.27 30.74 23.51
N THR A 74 -5.07 30.54 24.81
CA THR A 74 -3.91 31.08 25.54
C THR A 74 -2.78 30.08 25.75
N SER A 75 -2.95 28.83 25.27
CA SER A 75 -1.93 27.81 25.41
C SER A 75 -0.66 28.21 24.64
N PRO A 76 0.52 28.18 25.27
CA PRO A 76 1.78 28.39 24.58
C PRO A 76 2.15 27.21 23.68
N GLU A 77 1.52 26.04 23.85
CA GLU A 77 1.82 24.83 23.08
C GLU A 77 0.89 24.65 21.88
N HIS A 78 -0.34 25.16 21.95
CA HIS A 78 -1.34 24.94 20.91
C HIS A 78 -1.39 26.12 19.94
N GLU A 79 -1.36 25.80 18.65
CA GLU A 79 -1.66 26.71 17.56
C GLU A 79 -3.07 26.40 17.05
N ILE A 80 -3.98 27.35 17.19
CA ILE A 80 -5.33 27.23 16.65
C ILE A 80 -5.28 27.44 15.14
N THR A 81 -5.77 26.45 14.39
CA THR A 81 -5.83 26.51 12.92
C THR A 81 -7.22 26.89 12.43
N ASP A 82 -8.27 26.55 13.18
CA ASP A 82 -9.65 26.89 12.81
C ASP A 82 -10.59 26.90 14.03
N ILE A 83 -11.63 27.73 13.97
CA ILE A 83 -12.70 27.77 14.97
C ILE A 83 -14.03 27.81 14.22
N LEU A 84 -14.85 26.78 14.40
CA LEU A 84 -16.15 26.64 13.79
C LEU A 84 -17.25 26.57 14.87
N PRO A 85 -17.97 27.67 15.14
CA PRO A 85 -19.17 27.63 15.96
C PRO A 85 -20.25 26.77 15.27
N VAL A 86 -20.70 25.72 15.94
CA VAL A 86 -21.72 24.81 15.40
C VAL A 86 -23.11 25.28 15.82
N ASN A 87 -23.25 25.70 17.08
CA ASN A 87 -24.46 26.28 17.64
C ASN A 87 -24.10 27.12 18.89
N ASN A 88 -25.12 27.54 19.66
CA ASN A 88 -24.93 28.41 20.82
C ASN A 88 -24.16 27.76 21.98
N GLU A 89 -23.98 26.44 21.98
CA GLU A 89 -23.36 25.68 23.08
C GLU A 89 -22.08 24.96 22.66
N VAL A 90 -21.84 24.79 21.36
CA VAL A 90 -20.77 23.94 20.84
C VAL A 90 -19.96 24.67 19.77
N ILE A 91 -18.64 24.64 19.97
CA ILE A 91 -17.65 25.16 19.02
C ILE A 91 -16.66 24.04 18.73
N PHE A 92 -16.36 23.81 17.45
CA PHE A 92 -15.24 22.96 17.06
C PHE A 92 -13.99 23.82 16.94
N VAL A 93 -12.95 23.45 17.67
CA VAL A 93 -11.67 24.14 17.64
C VAL A 93 -10.64 23.19 17.06
N SER A 94 -10.12 23.51 15.88
CA SER A 94 -9.03 22.77 15.29
C SER A 94 -7.70 23.39 15.69
N TRP A 95 -6.78 22.56 16.17
CA TRP A 95 -5.48 22.99 16.65
C TRP A 95 -4.41 21.96 16.32
N ARG A 96 -3.16 22.41 16.28
CA ARG A 96 -1.98 21.53 16.25
C ARG A 96 -0.97 22.02 17.27
N LEU A 97 0.02 21.20 17.60
CA LEU A 97 1.11 21.66 18.45
C LEU A 97 1.98 22.66 17.68
N ARG A 98 2.47 23.69 18.36
CA ARG A 98 3.55 24.53 17.83
C ARG A 98 4.82 23.72 17.72
N GLU A 99 5.70 24.10 16.80
CA GLU A 99 6.90 23.34 16.46
C GLU A 99 7.79 23.07 17.69
N GLU A 100 7.89 24.02 18.62
CA GLU A 100 8.67 23.90 19.85
C GLU A 100 8.08 22.90 20.85
N ALA A 101 6.77 22.61 20.74
CA ALA A 101 6.06 21.65 21.58
C ALA A 101 5.91 20.27 20.91
N VAL A 102 6.30 20.11 19.64
CA VAL A 102 6.21 18.84 18.93
C VAL A 102 7.29 17.88 19.44
N ALA A 103 6.85 16.79 20.08
CA ALA A 103 7.72 15.67 20.38
C ALA A 103 7.89 14.76 19.15
N SER A 104 9.13 14.36 18.88
CA SER A 104 9.42 13.31 17.89
C SER A 104 8.89 11.97 18.38
N SER A 105 8.26 11.22 17.49
CA SER A 105 7.83 9.84 17.78
C SER A 105 9.04 8.90 17.75
N PRO A 106 9.22 8.02 18.75
CA PRO A 106 10.28 7.01 18.73
C PRO A 106 10.09 5.96 17.63
N MET A 107 8.90 5.90 17.02
CA MET A 107 8.56 4.93 15.96
C MET A 107 8.79 5.51 14.54
N THR A 108 9.00 6.82 14.42
CA THR A 108 9.12 7.48 13.11
C THR A 108 10.58 7.47 12.65
N ASN A 109 10.80 7.02 11.42
CA ASN A 109 12.09 7.07 10.75
C ASN A 109 11.88 7.39 9.26
N VAL A 110 11.88 8.68 8.94
CA VAL A 110 11.60 9.18 7.58
C VAL A 110 12.63 8.69 6.55
N VAL A 111 13.85 8.36 6.98
CA VAL A 111 14.90 7.84 6.09
C VAL A 111 14.57 6.42 5.64
N ILE A 112 14.08 5.56 6.55
CA ILE A 112 13.61 4.22 6.18
C ILE A 112 12.42 4.33 5.23
N ALA A 113 11.42 5.14 5.56
CA ALA A 113 10.25 5.33 4.71
C ALA A 113 10.62 5.80 3.29
N ALA A 114 11.50 6.81 3.19
CA ALA A 114 11.98 7.35 1.92
C ALA A 114 12.77 6.30 1.10
N ASN A 115 13.71 5.59 1.74
CA ASN A 115 14.51 4.56 1.07
C ASN A 115 13.66 3.40 0.57
N THR A 116 12.76 2.86 1.40
CA THR A 116 11.86 1.77 0.96
C THR A 116 10.99 2.22 -0.23
N THR A 117 10.46 3.46 -0.21
CA THR A 117 9.67 4.00 -1.33
C THR A 117 10.52 4.14 -2.60
N ALA A 118 11.75 4.64 -2.47
CA ALA A 118 12.65 4.82 -3.60
C ALA A 118 13.01 3.47 -4.25
N LEU A 119 13.34 2.47 -3.43
CA LEU A 119 13.64 1.11 -3.91
C LEU A 119 12.42 0.45 -4.55
N ALA A 120 11.21 0.61 -3.98
CA ALA A 120 9.98 0.11 -4.60
C ALA A 120 9.73 0.74 -5.98
N ARG A 121 9.96 2.05 -6.14
CA ARG A 121 9.85 2.74 -7.43
C ARG A 121 10.88 2.25 -8.44
N LEU A 122 12.14 2.05 -8.02
CA LEU A 122 13.18 1.50 -8.89
C LEU A 122 12.82 0.07 -9.33
N LYS A 123 12.30 -0.74 -8.41
CA LYS A 123 11.84 -2.10 -8.72
C LYS A 123 10.74 -2.11 -9.77
N LEU A 124 9.73 -1.23 -9.64
CA LEU A 124 8.69 -1.09 -10.67
C LEU A 124 9.30 -0.59 -12.00
N TYR A 125 10.19 0.40 -11.92
CA TYR A 125 10.87 0.95 -13.09
C TYR A 125 11.67 -0.10 -13.88
N ASP A 126 12.28 -1.09 -13.22
CA ASP A 126 12.98 -2.21 -13.89
C ASP A 126 12.08 -3.02 -14.85
N TYR A 127 10.76 -3.03 -14.63
CA TYR A 127 9.78 -3.61 -15.54
C TYR A 127 9.35 -2.60 -16.60
N LEU A 128 9.03 -1.37 -16.18
CA LEU A 128 8.56 -0.32 -17.08
C LEU A 128 9.59 0.02 -18.16
N GLU A 129 10.87 0.08 -17.82
CA GLU A 129 11.96 0.39 -18.76
C GLU A 129 12.06 -0.66 -19.87
N LYS A 130 11.81 -1.94 -19.57
CA LYS A 130 11.83 -3.04 -20.55
C LYS A 130 10.56 -3.12 -21.38
N LEU A 131 9.43 -2.72 -20.80
CA LEU A 131 8.14 -2.62 -21.50
C LEU A 131 8.10 -1.39 -22.43
N ASP A 132 8.81 -0.32 -22.07
CA ASP A 132 8.93 0.94 -22.82
C ASP A 132 7.54 1.47 -23.27
N LYS A 133 7.34 1.68 -24.57
CA LYS A 133 6.10 2.23 -25.14
C LYS A 133 4.87 1.34 -24.98
N ARG A 134 5.05 0.08 -24.53
CA ARG A 134 3.93 -0.84 -24.30
C ARG A 134 3.24 -0.60 -22.97
N VAL A 135 3.79 0.21 -22.07
CA VAL A 135 3.13 0.56 -20.81
C VAL A 135 1.94 1.48 -21.07
N LEU A 136 0.74 1.05 -20.69
CA LEU A 136 -0.51 1.81 -20.79
C LEU A 136 -0.82 2.56 -19.48
N TYR A 137 -0.51 1.95 -18.33
CA TYR A 137 -0.74 2.52 -17.00
C TYR A 137 0.18 1.86 -15.97
N TYR A 138 0.46 2.56 -14.87
CA TYR A 138 1.13 1.99 -13.70
C TYR A 138 0.71 2.74 -12.42
N ASP A 139 0.62 2.02 -11.31
CA ASP A 139 0.37 2.62 -9.99
C ASP A 139 1.06 1.78 -8.91
N THR A 140 2.01 2.42 -8.20
CA THR A 140 2.73 1.93 -7.02
C THR A 140 3.50 0.63 -7.18
N ASP A 141 2.80 -0.48 -7.43
CA ASP A 141 3.28 -1.86 -7.52
C ASP A 141 2.63 -2.64 -8.69
N SER A 142 1.89 -1.97 -9.56
CA SER A 142 1.19 -2.57 -10.71
C SER A 142 1.52 -1.86 -12.02
N CYS A 143 1.40 -2.57 -13.15
CA CYS A 143 1.43 -2.00 -14.48
C CYS A 143 0.46 -2.73 -15.43
N ILE A 144 -0.18 -1.97 -16.30
CA ILE A 144 -0.97 -2.46 -17.43
C ILE A 144 -0.16 -2.17 -18.69
N TYR A 145 0.02 -3.18 -19.53
CA TYR A 145 0.83 -3.07 -20.73
C TYR A 145 0.19 -3.80 -21.90
N LEU A 146 0.60 -3.43 -23.11
CA LEU A 146 0.24 -4.09 -24.35
C LEU A 146 1.12 -5.32 -24.56
N SER A 147 0.52 -6.51 -24.59
CA SER A 147 1.19 -7.71 -25.07
C SER A 147 0.85 -7.93 -26.55
N THR A 148 1.86 -8.11 -27.38
CA THR A 148 1.71 -8.32 -28.84
C THR A 148 1.71 -9.81 -29.20
N GLY A 149 2.10 -10.68 -28.27
CA GLY A 149 2.34 -12.11 -28.53
C GLY A 149 3.63 -12.40 -29.30
N GLU A 150 4.46 -11.40 -29.59
CA GLU A 150 5.73 -11.58 -30.29
C GLU A 150 6.75 -12.27 -29.37
N PRO A 151 7.36 -13.40 -29.79
CA PRO A 151 8.20 -14.23 -28.92
C PRO A 151 9.51 -13.56 -28.49
N ASN A 152 9.91 -12.47 -29.15
CA ASN A 152 11.13 -11.72 -28.84
C ASN A 152 10.86 -10.49 -27.94
N GLU A 153 9.60 -10.17 -27.65
CA GLU A 153 9.27 -9.06 -26.76
C GLU A 153 9.38 -9.47 -25.29
N TYR A 154 9.74 -8.50 -24.45
CA TYR A 154 9.84 -8.74 -23.02
C TYR A 154 8.46 -8.92 -22.39
N GLU A 155 8.25 -10.03 -21.70
CA GLU A 155 7.05 -10.27 -20.90
C GLU A 155 7.45 -10.34 -19.41
N PRO A 156 6.83 -9.53 -18.52
CA PRO A 156 7.10 -9.59 -17.09
C PRO A 156 6.89 -11.00 -16.56
N ARG A 157 7.92 -11.56 -15.92
CA ARG A 157 7.80 -12.87 -15.30
C ARG A 157 6.92 -12.76 -14.06
N THR A 158 5.92 -13.62 -14.01
CA THR A 158 5.13 -13.83 -12.80
C THR A 158 5.69 -14.97 -11.97
N GLY A 159 5.43 -14.94 -10.67
CA GLY A 159 5.94 -15.94 -9.75
C GLY A 159 5.20 -15.95 -8.43
N ASN A 160 5.59 -16.87 -7.55
CA ASN A 160 4.94 -17.07 -6.25
C ASN A 160 5.79 -16.55 -5.08
N PHE A 161 6.93 -15.91 -5.35
CA PHE A 161 7.88 -15.48 -4.34
C PHE A 161 7.73 -14.00 -4.00
N LEU A 162 8.36 -13.59 -2.89
CA LEU A 162 8.24 -12.23 -2.42
C LEU A 162 8.89 -11.26 -3.41
N GLY A 163 8.09 -10.31 -3.92
CA GLY A 163 8.56 -9.30 -4.87
C GLY A 163 8.50 -9.73 -6.34
N ASP A 164 7.98 -10.93 -6.63
CA ASP A 164 7.55 -11.30 -7.97
C ASP A 164 6.29 -10.53 -8.38
N MET A 165 6.09 -10.37 -9.68
CA MET A 165 4.83 -9.84 -10.21
C MET A 165 3.76 -10.94 -10.18
N THR A 166 2.52 -10.55 -9.96
CA THR A 166 1.36 -11.45 -10.02
C THR A 166 0.46 -11.04 -11.17
N ASP A 167 -0.06 -12.01 -11.91
CA ASP A 167 -1.11 -11.77 -12.90
C ASP A 167 -2.47 -11.63 -12.18
N GLU A 168 -2.98 -10.40 -12.11
CA GLU A 168 -4.28 -10.11 -11.48
C GLU A 168 -5.47 -10.64 -12.31
N LEU A 169 -5.27 -10.88 -13.61
CA LEU A 169 -6.31 -11.34 -14.52
C LEU A 169 -6.59 -12.84 -14.38
N GLU A 170 -5.73 -13.62 -13.70
CA GLU A 170 -5.99 -15.03 -13.39
C GLU A 170 -7.34 -15.22 -12.65
N SER A 171 -7.78 -14.21 -11.91
CA SER A 171 -9.09 -14.20 -11.23
C SER A 171 -10.29 -14.28 -12.18
N TYR A 172 -10.12 -13.90 -13.45
CA TYR A 172 -11.11 -14.02 -14.52
C TYR A 172 -11.01 -15.34 -15.28
N GLY A 173 -9.95 -16.11 -15.05
CA GLY A 173 -9.66 -17.37 -15.72
C GLY A 173 -8.24 -17.42 -16.27
N ARG A 174 -7.70 -18.64 -16.42
CA ARG A 174 -6.35 -18.84 -16.94
C ARG A 174 -6.24 -18.34 -18.39
N GLY A 175 -5.27 -17.45 -18.64
CA GLY A 175 -5.03 -16.87 -19.96
C GLY A 175 -5.96 -15.71 -20.33
N SER A 176 -6.69 -15.17 -19.35
CA SER A 176 -7.47 -13.95 -19.52
C SER A 176 -6.55 -12.77 -19.84
N TYR A 177 -7.01 -11.84 -20.67
CA TYR A 177 -6.30 -10.63 -21.03
C TYR A 177 -7.28 -9.47 -21.20
N ILE A 178 -6.81 -8.25 -21.03
CA ILE A 178 -7.63 -7.07 -21.23
C ILE A 178 -7.87 -6.86 -22.74
N GLU A 179 -9.12 -6.99 -23.18
CA GLU A 179 -9.54 -6.74 -24.56
C GLU A 179 -9.60 -5.25 -24.91
N SER A 180 -9.90 -4.40 -23.93
CA SER A 180 -10.03 -2.95 -24.12
C SER A 180 -9.67 -2.20 -22.85
N PHE A 181 -8.88 -1.14 -22.99
CA PHE A 181 -8.42 -0.29 -21.90
C PHE A 181 -8.66 1.18 -22.21
N VAL A 182 -9.18 1.93 -21.25
CA VAL A 182 -9.35 3.39 -21.32
C VAL A 182 -8.85 4.02 -20.03
N SER A 183 -8.06 5.08 -20.14
CA SER A 183 -7.62 5.90 -19.00
C SER A 183 -7.94 7.37 -19.23
N GLY A 184 -8.53 8.01 -18.21
CA GLY A 184 -8.67 9.46 -18.14
C GLY A 184 -7.61 10.12 -17.23
N GLY A 185 -6.66 9.36 -16.70
CA GLY A 185 -5.59 9.85 -15.85
C GLY A 185 -5.29 8.95 -14.64
N GLN A 186 -4.55 9.50 -13.68
CA GLN A 186 -4.15 8.80 -12.46
C GLN A 186 -5.39 8.35 -11.67
N LYS A 187 -5.45 7.06 -11.34
CA LYS A 187 -6.53 6.41 -10.59
C LYS A 187 -7.92 6.57 -11.23
N PHE A 188 -7.96 6.83 -12.53
CA PHE A 188 -9.19 6.95 -13.31
C PHE A 188 -9.04 6.21 -14.64
N TYR A 189 -9.38 4.92 -14.62
CA TYR A 189 -9.30 4.03 -15.78
C TYR A 189 -10.37 2.93 -15.70
N SER A 190 -10.61 2.26 -16.81
CA SER A 190 -11.52 1.13 -16.94
C SER A 190 -11.00 0.15 -18.00
N TYR A 191 -11.35 -1.12 -17.86
CA TYR A 191 -11.01 -2.16 -18.81
C TYR A 191 -12.10 -3.22 -18.95
N ILE A 192 -12.03 -3.97 -20.05
CA ILE A 192 -12.84 -5.16 -20.34
C ILE A 192 -11.89 -6.34 -20.51
N VAL A 193 -12.24 -7.49 -19.93
CA VAL A 193 -11.53 -8.78 -20.00
C VAL A 193 -12.41 -9.79 -20.71
#